data_AF-A0A060CGE4-F1
#
_entry.id   AF-A0A060CGE4-F1
#
_cell.length_a   1.000
_cell.length_b   1.000
_cell.length_c   1.000
_cell.angle_alpha   90.00
_cell.angle_beta   90.00
_cell.angle_gamma   90.00
#
_symmetry.space_group_name_H-M   'P 1'
#
loop_
_entity.id
_entity.type
_entity.pdbx_description
1 polymer ?
#
loop_
_entity_poly.entity_id
_entity_poly.type
_entity_poly.pdbx_seq_one_letter_code
_entity_poly.pdbx_strand_id
1 'polypeptide(L)' 'MAKIENPVIPGMAPDPSIIRVGNDFYIATSSFHWKQGIPIYHSKNLARLGINNLCIRK' A
#
# COMPACT_ATOMS: atom_id res chain seq x y z
N MET A 1 -6.09 -13.54 -16.50
CA MET A 1 -6.29 -12.34 -15.65
C MET A 1 -6.13 -12.75 -14.20
N ALA A 2 -5.41 -12.00 -13.38
CA ALA A 2 -5.38 -12.26 -11.95
C ALA A 2 -6.76 -11.88 -11.37
N LYS A 3 -7.37 -12.80 -10.62
CA LYS A 3 -8.64 -12.53 -9.93
C LYS A 3 -8.35 -11.62 -8.75
N ILE A 4 -9.08 -10.51 -8.65
CA ILE A 4 -9.00 -9.61 -7.49
C ILE A 4 -9.87 -10.22 -6.39
N GLU A 5 -9.28 -10.41 -5.21
CA GLU A 5 -9.98 -10.93 -4.04
C GLU A 5 -9.83 -9.94 -2.89
N ASN A 6 -10.95 -9.61 -2.26
CA ASN A 6 -10.97 -8.72 -1.11
C ASN A 6 -10.75 -9.52 0.18
N PRO A 7 -10.00 -8.97 1.16
CA PRO A 7 -9.32 -7.67 1.13
C PRO A 7 -7.98 -7.71 0.37
N VAL A 8 -7.75 -6.72 -0.49
CA VAL A 8 -6.49 -6.58 -1.25
C VAL A 8 -5.28 -6.20 -0.37
N ILE A 9 -5.53 -5.50 0.74
CA ILE A 9 -4.56 -5.26 1.83
C ILE A 9 -5.22 -5.74 3.12
N PRO A 10 -4.83 -6.89 3.67
CA PRO A 10 -5.35 -7.36 4.96
C PRO A 10 -4.72 -6.58 6.13
N GLY A 11 -5.47 -6.44 7.23
CA GLY A 11 -4.99 -5.84 8.47
C GLY A 11 -5.26 -4.34 8.60
N MET A 12 -4.44 -3.66 9.40
CA MET A 12 -4.59 -2.23 9.71
C MET A 12 -3.96 -1.36 8.61
N ALA A 13 -4.75 -1.03 7.59
CA ALA A 13 -4.35 -0.20 6.45
C ALA A 13 -5.35 0.96 6.21
N PRO A 14 -5.53 1.87 7.18
CA PRO A 14 -6.50 2.96 7.09
C PRO A 14 -6.03 4.07 6.14
N ASP A 15 -7.00 4.86 5.66
CA ASP A 15 -6.79 6.03 4.80
C ASP A 15 -5.96 5.77 3.52
N PRO A 16 -6.34 4.77 2.68
CA PRO A 16 -5.57 4.45 1.49
C PRO A 16 -5.58 5.61 0.50
N SER A 17 -4.39 6.13 0.19
CA SER A 17 -4.16 7.10 -0.87
C SER A 17 -3.33 6.44 -1.96
N ILE A 18 -3.80 6.48 -3.22
CA ILE A 18 -3.20 5.74 -4.33
C ILE A 18 -2.75 6.66 -5.47
N ILE A 19 -1.59 6.35 -6.05
CA ILE A 19 -1.10 6.94 -7.30
C ILE A 19 -0.62 5.86 -8.27
N ARG A 20 -0.63 6.18 -9.57
CA ARG A 20 -0.05 5.34 -10.63
C ARG A 20 1.07 6.09 -11.34
N VAL A 21 2.22 5.45 -11.50
CA VAL A 21 3.37 5.96 -12.25
C VAL A 21 3.74 4.92 -13.30
N GLY A 22 3.45 5.20 -14.58
CA GLY A 22 3.64 4.24 -15.65
C GLY A 22 2.80 2.97 -15.45
N ASN A 23 3.46 1.83 -15.23
CA ASN A 23 2.81 0.52 -15.01
C ASN A 23 2.75 0.11 -13.53
N ASP A 24 3.16 1.00 -12.63
CA ASP A 24 3.30 0.73 -11.21
C ASP A 24 2.29 1.56 -10.41
N PHE A 25 1.70 0.93 -9.40
CA PHE A 25 0.78 1.53 -8.44
C PHE A 25 1.46 1.62 -7.08
N TYR A 26 1.28 2.74 -6.40
CA TYR A 26 1.76 2.99 -5.05
C TYR A 26 0.58 3.38 -4.16
N ILE A 27 0.47 2.76 -2.99
CA ILE A 27 -0.58 3.06 -2.00
C ILE A 27 0.09 3.46 -0.70
N ALA A 28 -0.24 4.61 -0.16
CA ALA A 28 0.16 5.03 1.18
C ALA A 28 -1.02 4.85 2.15
N THR A 29 -0.73 4.44 3.38
CA THR A 29 -1.74 4.29 4.44
C THR A 29 -1.30 5.02 5.72
N SER A 30 -2.27 5.41 6.54
CA SER A 30 -2.00 6.03 7.83
C SER A 30 -1.50 5.00 8.85
N SER A 31 -0.44 5.33 9.59
CA SER A 31 0.07 4.52 10.73
C SER A 31 -0.24 5.13 12.09
N PHE A 32 -1.01 6.22 12.14
CA PHE A 32 -1.31 6.98 13.36
C PHE A 32 -0.05 7.28 14.19
N HIS A 33 0.03 6.73 15.41
CA HIS A 33 1.12 6.91 16.37
C HIS A 33 2.21 5.83 16.25
N TRP A 34 2.07 4.87 15.32
CA TRP A 34 3.03 3.79 15.16
C TRP A 34 4.37 4.34 14.66
N LYS A 35 5.44 4.11 15.44
CA LYS A 35 6.76 4.71 15.21
C LYS A 35 7.49 4.23 13.94
N GLN A 36 6.91 3.32 13.17
CA GLN A 36 7.55 2.73 11.99
C GLN A 36 7.28 3.52 10.68
N GLY A 37 6.80 4.77 10.77
CA GLY A 37 6.57 5.64 9.61
C GLY A 37 5.30 5.31 8.83
N ILE A 38 5.15 5.91 7.64
CA ILE A 38 4.00 5.70 6.74
C ILE A 38 4.25 4.45 5.87
N PRO A 39 3.40 3.40 5.90
CA PRO A 39 3.53 2.25 5.01
C PRO A 39 3.24 2.63 3.56
N ILE A 40 4.06 2.11 2.64
CA ILE A 40 3.88 2.29 1.20
C ILE A 40 3.84 0.91 0.52
N TYR A 41 2.69 0.59 -0.08
CA TYR A 41 2.49 -0.62 -0.86
C TYR A 41 2.79 -0.35 -2.33
N HIS A 42 3.27 -1.38 -3.03
CA HIS A 42 3.52 -1.35 -4.46
C HIS A 42 2.87 -2.54 -5.16
N SER A 43 2.33 -2.30 -6.35
CA SER A 43 1.77 -3.34 -7.19
C SER A 43 1.83 -2.95 -8.66
N LYS A 44 1.83 -3.94 -9.56
CA LYS A 44 1.66 -3.73 -11.00
C LYS A 44 0.24 -4.06 -11.48
N ASN A 45 -0.58 -4.68 -10.64
CA ASN A 45 -1.86 -5.27 -11.06
C ASN A 45 -3.00 -5.09 -10.05
N LEU A 46 -2.78 -4.39 -8.93
CA LEU A 46 -3.73 -4.14 -7.83
C LEU A 46 -4.28 -5.39 -7.12
N ALA A 47 -4.04 -6.59 -7.66
CA ALA A 47 -4.47 -7.86 -7.08
C ALA A 47 -3.49 -8.38 -6.02
N ARG A 48 -2.19 -8.09 -6.16
CA ARG A 48 -1.17 -8.44 -5.17
C ARG A 48 -0.36 -7.19 -4.81
N LEU A 49 -0.42 -6.79 -3.55
CA LEU A 49 0.30 -5.63 -3.02
C LEU A 49 1.46 -6.13 -2.15
N GLY A 50 2.67 -5.75 -2.52
CA GLY A 50 3.86 -5.94 -1.68
C GLY A 50 4.09 -4.68 -0.85
N ILE A 51 4.44 -4.82 0.42
CA ILE A 51 4.92 -3.67 1.20
C ILE A 51 6.35 -3.41 0.75
N ASN A 52 6.58 -2.24 0.17
CA ASN A 52 7.93 -1.69 0.09
C ASN A 52 8.12 -0.90 1.38
N ASN A 53 9.07 -1.31 2.22
CA ASN A 53 9.37 -0.63 3.49
C ASN A 53 10.02 0.75 3.28
N LEU A 54 9.44 1.61 2.45
CA LEU A 54 9.80 3.00 2.37
C LEU A 54 9.15 3.72 3.56
N CYS A 55 9.82 3.60 4.70
CA CYS A 55 9.49 4.35 5.91
C CYS A 55 9.78 5.84 5.66
N ILE A 56 8.75 6.63 5.35
CA ILE A 56 8.84 8.07 5.56
C ILE A 56 8.79 8.27 7.07
N ARG A 57 9.96 8.52 7.67
CA ARG A 57 10.08 8.79 9.11
C ARG A 57 9.30 10.06 9.42
N LYS A 58 8.40 9.98 10.39
CA LYS A 58 7.81 11.16 11.03
C LYS A 58 8.85 11.87 11.88
#